data_AF-A0A0M8X0F4-F1
#
_entry.id   AF-A0A0M8X0F4-F1
#
_cell.length_a   1.000
_cell.length_b   1.000
_cell.length_c   1.000
_cell.angle_alpha   90.00
_cell.angle_beta   90.00
_cell.angle_gamma   90.00
#
_symmetry.space_group_name_H-M   'P 1'
#
loop_
_entity.id
_entity.type
_entity.pdbx_description
1 polymer ?
#
loop_
_entity_poly.entity_id
_entity_poly.type
_entity_poly.pdbx_seq_one_letter_code
_entity_poly.pdbx_strand_id
1 'polypeptide(L)' 'MFSQTPVYDRLVAERGDIPVQVRGEADRIHRDLAQVLRQTSTPQLNTPQSVFEPKQPPSAL' A
#
# COMPACT_ATOMS: atom_id res chain seq x y z
N MET A 1 38.55 32.72 7.95
CA MET A 1 37.70 32.53 6.75
C MET A 1 36.96 31.21 6.92
N PHE A 2 35.64 31.23 7.13
CA PHE A 2 34.85 29.99 7.17
C PHE A 2 34.62 29.54 5.73
N SER A 3 35.37 28.54 5.31
CA SER A 3 35.10 27.75 4.11
C SER A 3 33.79 27.01 4.33
N GLN A 4 32.67 27.70 4.10
CA GLN A 4 31.35 27.09 4.02
C GLN A 4 31.30 26.26 2.74
N THR A 5 31.81 25.03 2.80
CA THR A 5 31.10 23.98 2.06
C THR A 5 29.67 24.04 2.60
N PRO A 6 28.64 24.29 1.77
CA PRO A 6 27.27 24.30 2.24
C PRO A 6 27.07 23.02 3.02
N VAL A 7 26.60 23.13 4.27
CA VAL A 7 26.55 21.99 5.23
C VAL A 7 25.94 20.75 4.57
N TYR A 8 25.03 20.95 3.62
CA TYR A 8 24.44 19.91 2.78
C TYR A 8 25.45 19.06 2.00
N ASP A 9 26.34 19.64 1.19
CA ASP A 9 27.30 18.88 0.36
C ASP A 9 28.25 18.05 1.22
N ARG A 10 28.67 18.62 2.36
CA ARG A 10 29.51 17.92 3.34
C ARG A 10 28.75 16.76 3.99
N LEU A 11 27.49 16.96 4.35
CA LEU A 11 26.66 15.88 4.90
C LEU A 11 26.45 14.76 3.88
N VAL A 12 26.21 15.09 2.61
CA VAL A 12 26.09 14.11 1.54
C VAL A 12 27.41 13.34 1.34
N ALA A 13 28.55 14.02 1.37
CA ALA A 13 29.85 13.36 1.25
C ALA A 13 30.19 12.44 2.44
N GLU A 14 29.87 12.85 3.67
CA GLU A 14 30.21 12.09 4.88
C GLU A 14 29.19 11.00 5.22
N ARG A 15 27.91 11.19 4.87
CA ARG A 15 26.80 10.33 5.31
C ARG A 15 25.96 9.78 4.16
N GLY A 16 26.22 10.20 2.93
CA GLY A 16 25.38 9.92 1.78
C GLY A 16 24.15 10.82 1.73
N ASP A 17 23.41 10.74 0.62
CA ASP A 17 22.16 11.46 0.43
C ASP A 17 21.00 10.76 1.17
N ILE A 18 21.00 10.90 2.50
CA ILE A 18 20.00 10.29 3.39
C ILE A 18 18.56 10.69 2.99
N PRO A 19 18.23 11.96 2.68
CA PRO A 19 16.88 12.32 2.24
C PRO A 19 16.40 11.55 1.01
N VAL A 20 17.26 11.36 0.01
CA VAL A 20 16.92 10.56 -1.19
C VAL A 20 16.72 9.10 -0.83
N GLN A 21 17.60 8.53 -0.01
CA GLN A 21 17.49 7.14 0.44
C GLN A 21 16.18 6.87 1.19
N VAL A 22 15.83 7.75 2.14
CA VAL A 22 14.58 7.64 2.91
C VAL A 22 13.36 7.72 2.00
N ARG A 23 13.36 8.59 0.99
CA ARG A 23 12.28 8.68 0.01
C ARG A 23 12.13 7.38 -0.79
N GLY A 24 13.25 6.82 -1.27
CA GLY A 24 13.24 5.55 -1.98
C GLY A 24 12.70 4.39 -1.14
N GLU A 25 13.08 4.32 0.14
CA GLU A 25 12.60 3.29 1.05
C GLU A 25 11.12 3.47 1.41
N ALA A 26 10.67 4.72 1.61
CA ALA A 26 9.26 5.01 1.82
C ALA A 26 8.40 4.57 0.61
N ASP A 27 8.84 4.86 -0.61
CA ASP A 27 8.16 4.43 -1.84
C ASP A 27 8.12 2.90 -1.97
N ARG A 28 9.19 2.21 -1.57
CA ARG A 28 9.25 0.75 -1.54
C ARG A 28 8.23 0.18 -0.54
N ILE A 29 8.27 0.62 0.71
CA ILE A 29 7.35 0.17 1.77
C ILE A 29 5.91 0.42 1.35
N HIS A 30 5.62 1.57 0.75
CA HIS A 30 4.28 1.90 0.28
C HIS A 30 3.78 0.94 -0.80
N ARG A 31 4.63 0.54 -1.76
CA ARG A 31 4.28 -0.46 -2.78
C ARG A 31 4.05 -1.85 -2.17
N ASP A 32 4.91 -2.25 -1.26
CA ASP A 32 4.82 -3.55 -0.57
C ASP A 32 3.52 -3.62 0.24
N LEU A 33 3.20 -2.56 0.98
CA LEU A 33 1.93 -2.44 1.71
C LEU A 33 0.72 -2.53 0.78
N ALA A 34 0.74 -1.80 -0.34
CA ALA A 34 -0.35 -1.85 -1.31
C ALA A 34 -0.53 -3.25 -1.92
N GLN A 35 0.55 -4.01 -2.10
CA GLN A 35 0.48 -5.41 -2.55
C GLN A 35 -0.15 -6.31 -1.50
N VAL A 36 0.26 -6.21 -0.23
CA VAL A 36 -0.34 -6.97 0.87
C VAL A 36 -1.84 -6.69 0.97
N LEU A 37 -2.23 -5.41 0.96
CA LEU A 37 -3.64 -5.03 1.04
C LEU A 37 -4.47 -5.56 -0.13
N ARG A 38 -3.92 -5.57 -1.36
CA ARG A 38 -4.60 -6.18 -2.51
C ARG A 38 -4.78 -7.69 -2.35
N GLN A 39 -3.76 -8.40 -1.84
CA GLN A 39 -3.84 -9.84 -1.60
C GLN A 39 -4.85 -10.20 -0.50
N THR A 40 -4.94 -9.40 0.56
CA THR A 40 -5.95 -9.61 1.61
C THR A 40 -7.35 -9.20 1.17
N SER A 41 -7.45 -8.31 0.19
CA SER A 41 -8.72 -7.80 -0.34
C SER A 41 -9.25 -8.57 -1.55
N THR A 42 -8.56 -9.62 -2.04
CA THR A 42 -9.16 -10.47 -3.08
C THR A 42 -10.44 -11.07 -2.50
N PRO A 43 -11.63 -10.69 -3.02
CA PRO A 43 -12.84 -11.33 -2.60
C PRO A 43 -12.72 -12.78 -3.02
N GLN A 44 -13.15 -13.67 -2.14
CA GLN A 44 -13.40 -15.06 -2.45
C GLN A 44 -14.49 -15.12 -3.55
N LEU A 45 -14.08 -14.90 -4.81
CA LEU A 45 -14.89 -15.07 -6.01
C LEU A 45 -14.99 -16.58 -6.23
N ASN A 46 -15.78 -17.25 -5.39
CA ASN A 46 -16.33 -18.59 -5.58
C ASN A 46 -17.15 -18.95 -4.32
N THR A 47 -18.17 -18.16 -4.02
CA THR A 47 -19.36 -18.74 -3.38
C THR A 47 -20.35 -19.01 -4.50
N PRO A 48 -20.66 -20.29 -4.83
CA PRO A 48 -21.79 -20.55 -5.71
C PRO A 48 -23.02 -19.95 -5.01
N GLN A 49 -23.72 -19.05 -5.72
CA GLN A 49 -24.95 -18.44 -5.26
C GLN A 49 -25.86 -19.54 -4.72
N SER A 50 -26.04 -19.54 -3.40
CA SER A 50 -26.89 -20.49 -2.70
C SER A 50 -28.28 -20.44 -3.32
N VAL A 51 -28.73 -21.59 -3.85
CA VAL A 51 -30.03 -21.83 -4.48
C VAL A 51 -31.14 -21.89 -3.41
N PHE A 52 -31.18 -20.91 -2.52
CA PHE A 52 -32.21 -20.79 -1.49
C PHE A 52 -33.01 -19.52 -1.73
N GLU A 53 -33.78 -19.55 -2.81
CA GLU A 53 -34.96 -18.71 -2.96
C GLU A 53 -35.98 -19.17 -1.89
N PRO A 54 -36.37 -18.33 -0.92
CA PRO A 54 -37.44 -18.68 0.00
C PRO A 54 -38.74 -18.72 -0.79
N LYS A 55 -39.27 -19.92 -0.99
CA LYS A 55 -40.56 -20.23 -1.60
C LYS A 55 -41.66 -19.30 -1.06
N GLN A 56 -42.02 -18.29 -1.85
CA GLN A 56 -43.13 -17.38 -1.57
C GLN A 56 -44.45 -18.19 -1.53
N PRO A 57 -45.24 -18.17 -0.45
CA PRO A 57 -46.50 -18.89 -0.42
C PRO A 57 -47.54 -18.19 -1.31
N PRO A 58 -48.48 -18.94 -1.94
CA PRO A 58 -49.47 -18.36 -2.83
C PRO A 58 -50.41 -17.45 -2.04
N SER A 59 -50.55 -16.19 -2.46
CA SER A 59 -51.61 -15.31 -1.99
C SER A 59 -52.95 -15.88 -2.45
N ALA A 60 -53.80 -16.24 -1.50
CA ALA A 60 -55.17 -16.65 -1.74
C ALA A 60 -56.06 -15.41 -1.84
N LEU A 61 -56.68 -15.20 -3.01
CA LEU A 61 -57.97 -14.52 -3.21
C LEU A 61 -58.68 -15.15 -4.42
#